data_AF-A0A4Q6BNV2-F1
#
_entry.id   AF-A0A4Q6BNV2-F1
#
_cell.length_a   1.000
_cell.length_b   1.000
_cell.length_c   1.000
_cell.angle_alpha   90.00
_cell.angle_beta   90.00
_cell.angle_gamma   90.00
#
_symmetry.space_group_name_H-M   'P 1'
#
loop_
_entity.id
_entity.type
_entity.pdbx_description
1 polymer ?
#
loop_
_entity_poly.entity_id
_entity_poly.type
_entity_poly.pdbx_seq_one_letter_code
_entity_poly.pdbx_strand_id
1 'polypeptide(L)'
;MKPYNPLEKENLGKSVADSLVSQAAVPMATLARFPGAGIYAIYYSGDFDAYLPMKEWNHSNEFHAPIYVGKAVPTGGRKGLISSEVSSKGCSLFNRLDEHRKSIVQSGNLSIEDFWCRFLIVDDIWIPLGESLMIQRYRPIWNSVIDGFGNLVHSDVCLTVWLTS
;
A
#
# COMPACT_ATOMS: atom_id res chain seq x y z
N MET A 1 20.62 -21.86 21.65
CA MET A 1 19.30 -21.22 21.78
C MET A 1 19.53 -19.72 21.87
N LYS A 2 19.04 -18.93 20.92
CA LYS A 2 19.20 -17.46 20.96
C LYS A 2 18.06 -16.88 21.81
N PRO A 3 18.34 -16.06 22.84
CA PRO A 3 17.30 -15.39 23.61
C PRO A 3 16.39 -14.58 22.69
N TYR A 4 15.07 -14.62 22.93
CA TYR A 4 14.10 -13.82 22.18
C TYR A 4 14.33 -12.33 22.47
N ASN A 5 14.60 -11.55 21.42
CA ASN A 5 14.74 -10.11 21.53
C ASN A 5 13.48 -9.44 20.96
N PRO A 6 12.59 -8.88 21.80
CA PRO A 6 11.40 -8.18 21.31
C PRO A 6 11.72 -6.92 20.49
N LEU A 7 12.96 -6.41 20.58
CA LEU A 7 13.45 -5.26 19.83
C LEU A 7 14.22 -5.64 18.55
N GLU A 8 14.28 -6.93 18.17
CA GLU A 8 14.80 -7.32 16.85
C GLU A 8 13.89 -6.78 15.75
N LYS A 9 14.50 -6.31 14.65
CA LYS A 9 13.82 -5.61 13.54
C LYS A 9 12.67 -6.44 12.97
N GLU A 10 12.87 -7.74 12.88
CA GLU A 10 11.88 -8.74 12.43
C GLU A 10 10.69 -8.81 13.40
N ASN A 11 10.93 -8.77 14.71
CA ASN A 11 9.87 -8.85 15.73
C ASN A 11 9.09 -7.53 15.85
N LEU A 12 9.81 -6.39 15.80
CA LEU A 12 9.22 -5.06 15.88
C LEU A 12 8.31 -4.78 14.70
N GLY A 13 8.77 -5.05 13.48
CA GLY A 13 7.96 -4.73 12.33
C GLY A 13 6.93 -5.83 11.99
N LYS A 14 7.04 -7.03 12.55
CA LYS A 14 5.98 -8.05 12.46
C LYS A 14 4.70 -7.57 13.13
N SER A 15 4.77 -6.87 14.27
CA SER A 15 3.57 -6.32 14.90
C SER A 15 2.86 -5.30 14.00
N VAL A 16 3.61 -4.45 13.30
CA VAL A 16 3.08 -3.44 12.37
C VAL A 16 2.47 -4.10 11.12
N ALA A 17 3.17 -5.08 10.54
CA ALA A 17 2.69 -5.83 9.38
C ALA A 17 1.42 -6.64 9.71
N ASP A 18 1.42 -7.38 10.82
CA ASP A 18 0.25 -8.14 11.29
C ASP A 18 -0.91 -7.19 11.61
N SER A 19 -0.65 -6.00 12.17
CA SER A 19 -1.67 -4.97 12.43
C SER A 19 -2.28 -4.39 11.15
N LEU A 20 -1.52 -4.27 10.05
CA LEU A 20 -2.04 -3.85 8.75
C LEU A 20 -2.93 -4.95 8.15
N VAL A 21 -2.51 -6.21 8.23
CA VAL A 21 -3.25 -7.36 7.69
C VAL A 21 -4.56 -7.61 8.46
N SER A 22 -4.60 -7.28 9.75
CA SER A 22 -5.82 -7.39 10.56
C SER A 22 -6.85 -6.31 10.29
N GLN A 23 -6.53 -5.26 9.53
CA GLN A 23 -7.50 -4.24 9.18
C GLN A 23 -8.59 -4.80 8.26
N ALA A 24 -9.80 -4.26 8.38
CA ALA A 24 -10.84 -4.54 7.40
C ALA A 24 -10.38 -4.03 6.03
N ALA A 25 -10.53 -4.86 5.00
CA ALA A 25 -10.35 -4.41 3.64
C ALA A 25 -11.54 -3.53 3.24
N VAL A 26 -11.26 -2.40 2.59
CA VAL A 26 -12.28 -1.47 2.11
C VAL A 26 -12.17 -1.28 0.60
N PRO A 27 -13.28 -1.08 -0.13
CA PRO A 27 -13.24 -0.83 -1.56
C PRO A 27 -12.48 0.47 -1.85
N MET A 28 -11.61 0.46 -2.86
CA MET A 28 -10.91 1.68 -3.29
C MET A 28 -11.84 2.65 -4.02
N ALA A 29 -12.88 2.16 -4.70
CA ALA A 29 -13.84 2.98 -5.44
C ALA A 29 -14.59 3.98 -4.55
N THR A 30 -14.87 3.60 -3.29
CA THR A 30 -15.69 4.37 -2.34
C THR A 30 -14.90 4.85 -1.11
N LEU A 31 -13.57 4.86 -1.19
CA LEU A 31 -12.70 5.23 -0.08
C LEU A 31 -12.97 6.66 0.40
N ALA A 32 -13.47 6.79 1.63
CA ALA A 32 -13.71 8.08 2.26
C ALA A 32 -12.39 8.75 2.67
N ARG A 33 -12.37 10.08 2.70
CA ARG A 33 -11.20 10.85 3.15
C ARG A 33 -10.93 10.64 4.64
N PHE A 34 -9.68 10.39 4.99
CA PHE A 34 -9.22 10.25 6.37
C PHE A 34 -7.89 10.98 6.62
N PRO A 35 -7.60 11.40 7.85
CA PRO A 35 -6.31 11.95 8.23
C PRO A 35 -5.31 10.82 8.52
N GLY A 36 -4.02 11.08 8.37
CA GLY A 36 -2.95 10.16 8.71
C GLY A 36 -1.82 10.08 7.69
N ALA A 37 -0.67 9.64 8.18
CA ALA A 37 0.41 9.02 7.44
C ALA A 37 0.54 7.55 7.86
N GLY A 38 1.09 6.70 7.00
CA GLY A 38 1.16 5.29 7.31
C GLY A 38 1.52 4.39 6.14
N ILE A 39 1.11 3.14 6.27
CA ILE A 39 1.33 2.07 5.29
C ILE A 39 0.00 1.56 4.75
N TYR A 40 0.03 1.02 3.53
CA TYR A 40 -1.15 0.44 2.89
C TYR A 40 -0.79 -0.75 2.02
N ALA A 41 -1.78 -1.59 1.80
CA ALA A 41 -1.76 -2.73 0.88
C ALA A 41 -2.99 -2.65 -0.02
N ILE A 42 -2.77 -2.84 -1.32
CA ILE A 42 -3.81 -2.89 -2.36
C ILE A 42 -3.97 -4.34 -2.79
N TYR A 43 -5.22 -4.76 -2.97
CA TYR A 43 -5.61 -6.10 -3.37
C TYR A 43 -6.45 -6.04 -4.64
N TYR A 44 -6.34 -7.06 -5.47
CA TYR A 44 -7.11 -7.22 -6.70
C TYR A 44 -7.93 -8.50 -6.63
N SER A 45 -9.21 -8.43 -7.00
CA SER A 45 -10.15 -9.56 -6.97
C SER A 45 -10.91 -9.76 -8.30
N GLY A 46 -10.50 -9.07 -9.37
CA GLY A 46 -11.17 -9.09 -10.66
C GLY A 46 -10.69 -10.20 -11.60
N ASP A 47 -11.16 -10.13 -12.85
CA ASP A 47 -10.98 -11.17 -13.89
C ASP A 47 -10.00 -10.79 -15.00
N PHE A 48 -9.11 -9.83 -14.78
CA PHE A 48 -8.09 -9.47 -15.77
C PHE A 48 -7.07 -10.60 -15.94
N ASP A 49 -6.91 -11.09 -17.18
CA ASP A 49 -6.14 -12.31 -17.51
C ASP A 49 -4.77 -12.39 -16.84
N ALA A 50 -3.99 -11.30 -16.86
CA ALA A 50 -2.64 -11.27 -16.30
C ALA A 50 -2.62 -11.43 -14.77
N TYR A 51 -3.73 -11.16 -14.08
CA TYR A 51 -3.87 -11.22 -12.62
C TYR A 51 -4.85 -12.30 -12.15
N LEU A 52 -5.38 -13.15 -13.04
CA LEU A 52 -6.28 -14.24 -12.69
C LEU A 52 -5.79 -15.11 -11.50
N PRO A 53 -4.49 -15.47 -11.39
CA PRO A 53 -4.01 -16.23 -10.24
C PRO A 53 -4.24 -15.53 -8.88
N MET A 54 -4.40 -14.20 -8.86
CA MET A 54 -4.68 -13.46 -7.62
C MET A 54 -6.09 -13.70 -7.10
N LYS A 55 -7.04 -14.04 -7.98
CA LYS A 55 -8.43 -14.30 -7.60
C LYS A 55 -8.54 -15.49 -6.65
N GLU A 56 -7.68 -16.50 -6.79
CA GLU A 56 -7.62 -17.64 -5.86
C GLU A 56 -7.31 -17.19 -4.43
N TRP A 57 -6.51 -16.13 -4.27
CA TRP A 57 -6.09 -15.60 -2.97
C TRP A 57 -6.96 -14.45 -2.46
N ASN A 58 -7.75 -13.83 -3.33
CA ASN A 58 -8.57 -12.66 -3.03
C ASN A 58 -10.00 -12.84 -3.54
N HIS A 59 -10.80 -13.65 -2.85
CA HIS A 59 -12.19 -13.94 -3.21
C HIS A 59 -13.07 -14.04 -1.95
N SER A 60 -14.39 -14.03 -2.13
CA SER A 60 -15.36 -14.18 -1.02
C SER A 60 -15.15 -13.19 0.14
N ASN A 61 -14.74 -11.95 -0.17
CA ASN A 61 -14.38 -10.92 0.80
C ASN A 61 -13.18 -11.27 1.72
N GLU A 62 -12.37 -12.26 1.33
CA GLU A 62 -11.09 -12.55 1.96
C GLU A 62 -9.95 -12.03 1.07
N PHE A 63 -9.00 -11.32 1.67
CA PHE A 63 -7.90 -10.65 0.96
C PHE A 63 -6.56 -11.07 1.55
N HIS A 64 -5.95 -12.09 0.93
CA HIS A 64 -4.74 -12.73 1.46
C HIS A 64 -3.46 -12.26 0.75
N ALA A 65 -3.54 -11.88 -0.53
CA ALA A 65 -2.37 -11.56 -1.36
C ALA A 65 -2.46 -10.14 -1.94
N PRO A 66 -1.70 -9.16 -1.42
CA PRO A 66 -1.69 -7.82 -2.00
C PRO A 66 -1.02 -7.83 -3.37
N ILE A 67 -1.57 -7.05 -4.31
CA ILE A 67 -0.97 -6.78 -5.62
C ILE A 67 0.10 -5.68 -5.52
N TYR A 68 -0.05 -4.78 -4.55
CA TYR A 68 0.87 -3.70 -4.25
C TYR A 68 0.88 -3.36 -2.76
N VAL A 69 2.04 -2.94 -2.25
CA VAL A 69 2.24 -2.40 -0.90
C VAL A 69 2.98 -1.08 -1.04
N GLY A 70 2.56 -0.08 -0.27
CA GLY A 70 3.25 1.20 -0.24
C GLY A 70 3.11 1.93 1.09
N LYS A 71 3.64 3.16 1.09
CA LYS A 71 3.59 4.07 2.22
C LYS A 71 3.28 5.51 1.82
N ALA A 72 2.86 6.29 2.79
CA ALA A 72 2.80 7.74 2.71
C ALA A 72 3.31 8.35 4.01
N VAL A 73 4.31 9.23 3.91
CA VAL A 73 4.88 9.96 5.05
C VAL A 73 4.28 11.36 5.17
N PRO A 74 4.22 11.98 6.35
CA PRO A 74 3.65 13.32 6.49
C PRO A 74 4.41 14.37 5.69
N THR A 75 3.68 15.31 5.10
CA THR A 75 4.25 16.52 4.53
C THR A 75 4.83 17.39 5.65
N GLY A 76 6.16 17.54 5.71
CA GLY A 76 6.83 18.39 6.71
C GLY A 76 7.80 17.67 7.64
N GLY A 77 7.94 16.33 7.57
CA GLY A 77 8.91 15.57 8.36
C GLY A 77 10.37 16.02 8.18
N ARG A 78 10.69 16.71 7.08
CA ARG A 78 12.00 17.33 6.82
C ARG A 78 12.28 18.60 7.64
N LYS A 79 11.35 19.10 8.46
CA LYS A 79 11.56 20.25 9.36
C LYS A 79 11.92 19.87 10.80
N GLY A 80 12.20 18.60 11.09
CA GLY A 80 12.67 18.15 12.41
C GLY A 80 11.62 18.18 13.53
N LEU A 81 10.35 18.40 13.19
CA LEU A 81 9.23 18.33 14.13
C LEU A 81 8.76 16.87 14.23
N ILE A 82 9.42 16.11 15.12
CA ILE A 82 8.95 14.79 15.54
C ILE A 82 7.84 15.03 16.57
N SER A 83 6.58 15.14 16.12
CA SER A 83 5.44 15.07 17.03
C SER A 83 4.34 14.21 16.41
N SER A 84 3.72 13.34 17.23
CA SER A 84 2.62 12.45 16.80
C SER A 84 1.41 13.23 16.27
N GLU A 85 1.33 14.52 16.60
CA GLU A 85 0.36 15.45 16.05
C GLU A 85 0.54 15.70 14.55
N VAL A 86 1.77 15.64 14.02
CA VAL A 86 2.01 15.86 12.58
C VAL A 86 1.57 14.66 11.76
N SER A 87 1.81 13.44 12.26
CA SER A 87 1.40 12.19 11.60
C SER A 87 -0.12 12.03 11.53
N SER A 88 -0.87 12.71 12.40
CA SER A 88 -2.34 12.64 12.49
C SER A 88 -3.09 13.85 11.91
N LYS A 89 -2.42 14.97 11.58
CA LYS A 89 -3.09 16.20 11.10
C LYS A 89 -3.18 16.33 9.56
N GLY A 90 -2.38 15.59 8.78
CA GLY A 90 -2.43 15.59 7.30
C GLY A 90 -3.28 14.48 6.70
N CYS A 91 -3.54 14.46 5.39
CA CYS A 91 -4.22 13.35 4.68
C CYS A 91 -3.27 12.58 3.75
N SER A 92 -1.98 12.49 4.09
CA SER A 92 -0.95 11.96 3.18
C SER A 92 -1.26 10.55 2.68
N LEU A 93 -1.73 9.66 3.55
CA LEU A 93 -2.07 8.29 3.21
C LEU A 93 -3.30 8.18 2.30
N PHE A 94 -4.36 8.92 2.62
CA PHE A 94 -5.53 9.02 1.75
C PHE A 94 -5.17 9.57 0.38
N ASN A 95 -4.42 10.68 0.31
CA ASN A 95 -4.03 11.30 -0.96
C ASN A 95 -3.26 10.31 -1.83
N ARG A 96 -2.35 9.53 -1.23
CA ARG A 96 -1.56 8.52 -1.94
C ARG A 96 -2.42 7.39 -2.49
N LEU A 97 -3.39 6.90 -1.72
CA LEU A 97 -4.36 5.90 -2.18
C LEU A 97 -5.27 6.45 -3.29
N ASP A 98 -5.67 7.73 -3.21
CA ASP A 98 -6.47 8.40 -4.23
C ASP A 98 -5.70 8.61 -5.55
N GLU A 99 -4.38 8.88 -5.48
CA GLU A 99 -3.50 8.89 -6.66
C GLU A 99 -3.49 7.53 -7.35
N HIS A 100 -3.29 6.43 -6.61
CA HIS A 100 -3.36 5.09 -7.19
C HIS A 100 -4.72 4.77 -7.79
N ARG A 101 -5.80 5.14 -7.10
CA ARG A 101 -7.18 5.01 -7.60
C ARG A 101 -7.34 5.70 -8.96
N LYS A 102 -6.86 6.95 -9.08
CA LYS A 102 -6.88 7.71 -10.34
C LYS A 102 -6.05 7.05 -11.44
N SER A 103 -4.84 6.58 -11.14
CA SER A 103 -4.00 5.88 -12.11
C SER A 103 -4.64 4.58 -12.62
N ILE A 104 -5.29 3.81 -11.74
CA ILE A 104 -6.03 2.60 -12.14
C ILE A 104 -7.20 2.97 -13.07
N VAL A 105 -8.01 3.97 -12.70
CA VAL A 105 -9.13 4.43 -13.55
C VAL A 105 -8.63 4.91 -14.91
N GLN A 106 -7.49 5.60 -14.96
CA GLN A 106 -6.91 6.12 -16.19
C GLN A 106 -6.36 5.01 -17.11
N SER A 107 -5.94 3.86 -16.57
CA SER A 107 -5.39 2.75 -17.36
C SER A 107 -6.40 2.16 -18.36
N GLY A 108 -7.70 2.22 -18.04
CA GLY A 108 -8.80 1.77 -18.91
C GLY A 108 -8.95 0.26 -19.10
N ASN A 109 -7.94 -0.54 -18.73
CA ASN A 109 -7.95 -2.01 -18.83
C ASN A 109 -8.25 -2.71 -17.49
N LEU A 110 -8.37 -1.96 -16.40
CA LEU A 110 -8.66 -2.45 -15.05
C LEU A 110 -9.87 -1.71 -14.47
N SER A 111 -10.81 -2.44 -13.88
CA SER A 111 -11.97 -1.86 -13.20
C SER A 111 -11.61 -1.49 -11.76
N ILE A 112 -11.90 -0.26 -11.33
CA ILE A 112 -11.62 0.16 -9.94
C ILE A 112 -12.48 -0.60 -8.90
N GLU A 113 -13.61 -1.16 -9.32
CA GLU A 113 -14.49 -1.97 -8.46
C GLU A 113 -13.84 -3.30 -8.04
N ASP A 114 -12.81 -3.73 -8.76
CA ASP A 114 -12.05 -4.95 -8.45
C ASP A 114 -10.92 -4.70 -7.43
N PHE A 115 -10.77 -3.47 -6.93
CA PHE A 115 -9.67 -3.08 -6.05
C PHE A 115 -10.12 -2.76 -4.63
N TRP A 116 -9.35 -3.32 -3.70
CA TRP A 116 -9.54 -3.17 -2.28
C TRP A 116 -8.25 -2.69 -1.63
N CYS A 117 -8.35 -2.03 -0.48
CA CYS A 117 -7.18 -1.66 0.28
C CYS A 117 -7.34 -1.94 1.77
N ARG A 118 -6.22 -2.23 2.42
CA ARG A 118 -6.04 -2.09 3.86
C ARG A 118 -5.05 -0.95 4.08
N PHE A 119 -5.23 -0.17 5.13
CA PHE A 119 -4.31 0.89 5.50
C PHE A 119 -4.20 1.01 7.01
N LEU A 120 -3.02 1.40 7.48
CA LEU A 120 -2.72 1.55 8.90
C LEU A 120 -2.01 2.88 9.10
N ILE A 121 -2.62 3.77 9.89
CA ILE A 121 -2.02 5.03 10.32
C ILE A 121 -1.05 4.70 11.46
N VAL A 122 0.21 5.11 11.32
CA VAL A 122 1.28 4.84 12.31
C VAL A 122 2.23 6.03 12.41
N ASP A 123 2.98 6.11 13.50
CA ASP A 123 4.05 7.10 13.62
C ASP A 123 5.13 6.90 12.55
N ASP A 124 5.74 8.01 12.12
CA ASP A 124 6.66 8.09 10.99
C ASP A 124 7.83 7.11 11.04
N ILE A 125 8.30 6.80 12.25
CA ILE A 125 9.36 5.82 12.52
C ILE A 125 8.99 4.41 12.03
N TRP A 126 7.72 4.03 12.13
CA TRP A 126 7.25 2.69 11.76
C TRP A 126 6.98 2.52 10.28
N ILE A 127 6.73 3.63 9.57
CA ILE A 127 6.29 3.62 8.17
C ILE A 127 7.29 2.87 7.25
N PRO A 128 8.60 3.17 7.24
CA PRO A 128 9.54 2.47 6.37
C PRO A 128 9.73 1.00 6.73
N LEU A 129 9.70 0.67 8.03
CA LEU A 129 9.87 -0.69 8.50
C LEU A 129 8.66 -1.56 8.12
N GLY A 130 7.45 -1.07 8.35
CA GLY A 130 6.21 -1.78 8.03
C GLY A 130 6.08 -2.07 6.54
N GLU A 131 6.35 -1.08 5.68
CA GLU A 131 6.36 -1.28 4.22
C GLU A 131 7.37 -2.35 3.80
N SER A 132 8.62 -2.25 4.29
CA SER A 132 9.69 -3.18 3.90
C SER A 132 9.35 -4.63 4.24
N LEU A 133 8.74 -4.87 5.41
CA LEU A 133 8.36 -6.21 5.82
C LEU A 133 7.15 -6.75 5.07
N MET A 134 6.18 -5.90 4.75
CA MET A 134 5.05 -6.29 3.90
C MET A 134 5.51 -6.66 2.49
N ILE A 135 6.41 -5.87 1.88
CA ILE A 135 7.02 -6.19 0.59
C ILE A 135 7.83 -7.49 0.67
N GLN A 136 8.66 -7.66 1.71
CA GLN A 136 9.47 -8.87 1.89
C GLN A 136 8.59 -10.12 2.05
N ARG A 137 7.50 -10.01 2.81
CA ARG A 137 6.61 -11.13 3.13
C ARG A 137 5.76 -11.57 1.94
N TYR A 138 5.18 -10.62 1.21
CA TYR A 138 4.18 -10.92 0.18
C TYR A 138 4.73 -10.84 -1.25
N ARG A 139 5.87 -10.18 -1.46
CA ARG A 139 6.50 -9.95 -2.77
C ARG A 139 5.48 -9.55 -3.85
N PRO A 140 4.71 -8.46 -3.65
CA PRO A 140 3.61 -8.11 -4.55
C PRO A 140 4.10 -7.88 -5.97
N ILE A 141 3.28 -8.25 -6.95
CA ILE A 141 3.63 -8.20 -8.38
C ILE A 141 3.98 -6.75 -8.79
N TRP A 142 3.19 -5.77 -8.38
CA TRP A 142 3.43 -4.36 -8.74
C TRP A 142 4.58 -3.70 -7.97
N ASN A 143 5.10 -4.34 -6.92
CA ASN A 143 6.35 -3.89 -6.28
C ASN A 143 7.60 -4.51 -6.93
N SER A 144 7.45 -5.67 -7.58
CA SER A 144 8.58 -6.52 -7.98
C SER A 144 8.80 -6.59 -9.49
N VAL A 145 7.74 -6.39 -10.28
CA VAL A 145 7.73 -6.62 -11.74
C VAL A 145 7.38 -5.37 -12.52
N ILE A 146 6.63 -4.43 -11.93
CA ILE A 146 6.21 -3.18 -12.57
C ILE A 146 6.94 -2.01 -11.93
N ASP A 147 8.02 -1.55 -12.57
CA ASP A 147 8.70 -0.32 -12.17
C ASP A 147 7.77 0.89 -12.39
N GLY A 148 7.64 1.76 -11.38
CA GLY A 148 7.04 3.09 -11.53
C GLY A 148 5.66 3.31 -10.89
N PHE A 149 4.89 2.26 -10.55
CA PHE A 149 3.59 2.45 -9.88
C PHE A 149 3.72 3.21 -8.54
N GLY A 150 4.85 3.05 -7.86
CA GLY A 150 5.18 3.72 -6.60
C GLY A 150 5.91 5.06 -6.69
N ASN A 151 6.18 5.60 -7.89
CA ASN A 151 7.00 6.81 -8.04
C ASN A 151 6.15 8.08 -8.21
N LEU A 152 6.38 9.09 -7.35
CA LEU A 152 5.77 10.43 -7.43
C LEU A 152 6.49 11.39 -8.39
N VAL A 153 7.62 10.98 -8.99
CA VAL A 153 8.51 11.91 -9.72
C VAL A 153 8.22 11.97 -11.22
N HIS A 154 7.40 11.07 -11.78
CA HIS A 154 7.19 11.00 -13.24
C HIS A 154 5.76 10.53 -13.58
N SER A 155 4.73 11.31 -13.22
CA SER A 155 3.33 10.99 -13.56
C SER A 155 3.01 11.09 -15.06
N ASP A 156 3.91 11.60 -15.91
CA ASP A 156 3.54 11.96 -17.30
C ASP A 156 4.25 11.15 -18.39
N VAL A 157 5.17 10.22 -18.08
CA VAL A 157 5.98 9.54 -19.13
C VAL A 157 5.89 8.01 -19.12
N CYS A 158 5.50 7.38 -18.00
CA CYS A 158 5.61 5.91 -17.90
C CYS A 158 4.37 5.14 -18.42
N LEU A 159 3.19 5.77 -18.50
CA LEU A 159 1.97 5.12 -19.01
C LEU A 159 2.02 4.83 -20.52
N THR A 160 2.85 5.54 -21.28
CA THR A 160 2.90 5.40 -22.75
C THR A 160 3.76 4.23 -23.23
N VAL A 161 4.69 3.72 -22.40
CA VAL A 161 5.70 2.75 -22.87
C VAL A 161 5.23 1.30 -22.79
N TRP A 162 4.19 0.99 -22.00
CA TRP A 162 3.77 -0.41 -21.76
C TRP A 162 2.43 -0.81 -22.38
N LEU A 163 1.74 0.10 -23.07
CA LEU A 163 0.47 -0.18 -23.77
C LEU A 163 0.66 -0.52 -25.27
N THR A 164 1.91 -0.67 -25.73
CA THR A 164 2.21 -0.93 -27.17
C THR A 164 3.19 -2.09 -27.40
N SER A 165 3.26 -3.08 -26.53
CA SER A 165 4.03 -4.31 -26.78
C SER A 165 3.27 -5.56 -26.35
#